data_AF-A0A529IEW1-F1
#
_entry.id   AF-A0A529IEW1-F1
#
_cell.length_a   1.000
_cell.length_b   1.000
_cell.length_c   1.000
_cell.angle_alpha   90.00
_cell.angle_beta   90.00
_cell.angle_gamma   90.00
#
_symmetry.space_group_name_H-M   'P 1'
#
loop_
_entity.id
_entity.type
_entity.pdbx_description
1 polymer ?
#
loop_
_entity_poly.entity_id
_entity_poly.type
_entity_poly.pdbx_seq_one_letter_code
_entity_poly.pdbx_strand_id
1 'polypeptide(L)'
;MDQRVKPTPHEIRRAREDNPKARERDLAAELGISEAELAAAHCGQGVVRVEPRVNDLLTGLEAVGEVMALTRNESAVHEKIGVYDKVVTGNHNAMVLGENIDLRIFPKVWAHGFAVEKRDGGDIRRSLQFFDASGEAVHKVHLRPASNLYAYHKLVAELESSNQEPIVSVSASGSDDEAEVEGQAASIDDLRDRWSRLTDVHQFFGMLKTLKLSRCQALRMVGQDYAWLLDNAAVGAVLQRAAEDELPIMCFVGNRGSIQTHSGLIKSVKQIGPCIHVLDETFRLHLRTHQIREVWAVRKPTNDSHVTSLEAYGSDGKIIIQLFGARKEGERERDDWRVLAENLPRFPDSYMRKDRSSSVGRRRPSASAASSRALKPRPGTR
;
A
#
# COMPACT_ATOMS: atom_id res chain seq x y z
N MET A 1 -10.29 -27.30 11.06
CA MET A 1 -9.35 -26.17 11.00
C MET A 1 -8.03 -26.73 11.48
N ASP A 2 -7.16 -27.09 10.55
CA ASP A 2 -5.86 -27.67 10.86
C ASP A 2 -4.98 -26.53 11.37
N GLN A 3 -4.71 -26.49 12.69
CA GLN A 3 -3.70 -25.58 13.23
C GLN A 3 -2.36 -26.09 12.71
N ARG A 4 -1.94 -25.60 11.54
CA ARG A 4 -0.55 -25.78 11.09
C ARG A 4 0.35 -25.33 12.22
N VAL A 5 1.09 -26.29 12.78
CA VAL A 5 2.13 -26.01 13.77
C VAL A 5 3.11 -25.04 13.12
N LYS A 6 3.31 -23.86 13.72
CA LYS A 6 4.26 -22.88 13.19
C LYS A 6 5.66 -23.49 13.19
N PRO A 7 6.46 -23.28 12.12
CA PRO A 7 7.82 -23.80 12.06
C PRO A 7 8.67 -23.19 13.19
N THR A 8 9.55 -24.00 13.75
CA THR A 8 10.55 -23.58 14.73
C THR A 8 11.58 -22.64 14.10
N PRO A 9 12.29 -21.79 14.87
CA PRO A 9 13.34 -20.94 14.33
C PRO A 9 14.41 -21.69 13.55
N HIS A 10 14.72 -22.93 13.95
CA HIS A 10 15.67 -23.79 13.23
C HIS A 10 15.14 -24.20 11.86
N GLU A 11 13.87 -24.61 11.75
CA GLU A 11 13.24 -24.96 10.47
C GLU A 11 13.14 -23.75 9.53
N ILE A 12 12.85 -22.57 10.06
CA ILE A 12 12.81 -21.32 9.29
C ILE A 12 14.19 -21.01 8.69
N ARG A 13 15.26 -21.12 9.49
CA ARG A 13 16.64 -20.88 9.00
C ARG A 13 17.05 -21.92 7.96
N ARG A 14 16.73 -23.20 8.18
CA ARG A 14 17.00 -24.26 7.20
C ARG A 14 16.28 -23.99 5.86
N ALA A 15 15.01 -23.58 5.89
CA ALA A 15 14.27 -23.23 4.69
C ALA A 15 14.90 -22.06 3.92
N ARG A 16 15.51 -21.10 4.62
CA ARG A 16 16.30 -20.01 4.02
C ARG A 16 17.59 -20.53 3.37
N GLU A 17 18.30 -21.44 4.03
CA GLU A 17 19.50 -22.08 3.46
C GLU A 17 19.18 -22.89 2.19
N ASP A 18 18.05 -23.59 2.19
CA ASP A 18 17.55 -24.35 1.04
C ASP A 18 17.07 -23.44 -0.11
N ASN A 19 16.65 -22.21 0.22
CA ASN A 19 16.14 -21.21 -0.74
C ASN A 19 16.89 -19.86 -0.62
N PRO A 20 18.20 -19.81 -0.93
CA PRO A 20 19.03 -18.64 -0.66
C PRO A 20 18.63 -17.41 -1.50
N LYS A 21 18.01 -17.64 -2.68
CA LYS A 21 17.59 -16.59 -3.62
C LYS A 21 16.12 -16.16 -3.47
N ALA A 22 15.33 -16.86 -2.66
CA ALA A 22 13.92 -16.50 -2.46
C ALA A 22 13.83 -15.14 -1.76
N ARG A 23 12.88 -14.30 -2.18
CA ARG A 23 12.62 -13.03 -1.46
C ARG A 23 12.07 -13.35 -0.06
N GLU A 24 12.31 -12.47 0.89
CA GLU A 24 11.91 -12.63 2.28
C GLU A 24 10.40 -12.85 2.42
N ARG A 25 9.62 -12.03 1.71
CA ARG A 25 8.17 -12.14 1.67
C ARG A 25 7.70 -13.49 1.12
N ASP A 26 8.24 -13.89 -0.02
CA ASP A 26 7.78 -15.07 -0.73
C ASP A 26 8.08 -16.33 0.10
N LEU A 27 9.28 -16.40 0.69
CA LEU A 27 9.65 -17.48 1.61
C LEU A 27 8.78 -17.50 2.88
N ALA A 28 8.48 -16.34 3.47
CA ALA A 28 7.61 -16.27 4.63
C ALA A 28 6.19 -16.80 4.31
N ALA A 29 5.65 -16.42 3.14
CA ALA A 29 4.37 -16.90 2.67
C ALA A 29 4.36 -18.42 2.40
N GLU A 30 5.41 -18.97 1.79
CA GLU A 30 5.58 -20.41 1.58
C GLU A 30 5.58 -21.20 2.90
N LEU A 31 6.22 -20.65 3.93
CA LEU A 31 6.28 -21.22 5.28
C LEU A 31 5.01 -20.97 6.11
N GLY A 32 4.10 -20.13 5.64
CA GLY A 32 2.89 -19.74 6.37
C GLY A 32 3.16 -18.89 7.62
N ILE A 33 4.20 -18.06 7.58
CA ILE A 33 4.60 -17.14 8.66
C ILE A 33 4.69 -15.70 8.14
N SER A 34 4.77 -14.73 9.05
CA SER A 34 5.04 -13.33 8.72
C SER A 34 6.52 -13.07 8.40
N GLU A 35 6.82 -11.95 7.73
CA GLU A 35 8.22 -11.54 7.52
C GLU A 35 8.93 -11.20 8.83
N ALA A 36 8.22 -10.66 9.82
CA ALA A 36 8.79 -10.41 11.14
C ALA A 36 9.22 -11.70 11.84
N GLU A 37 8.43 -12.78 11.72
CA GLU A 37 8.80 -14.11 12.24
C GLU A 37 10.03 -14.67 11.51
N LEU A 38 10.11 -14.50 10.19
CA LEU A 38 11.29 -14.87 9.41
C LEU A 38 12.54 -14.11 9.88
N ALA A 39 12.44 -12.80 10.11
CA ALA A 39 13.55 -11.99 10.60
C ALA A 39 13.95 -12.37 12.04
N ALA A 40 12.97 -12.54 12.93
CA ALA A 40 13.18 -12.94 14.32
C ALA A 40 13.91 -14.27 14.44
N ALA A 41 13.62 -15.25 13.57
CA ALA A 41 14.29 -16.55 13.58
C ALA A 41 15.82 -16.46 13.40
N HIS A 42 16.34 -15.34 12.92
CA HIS A 42 17.76 -15.09 12.72
C HIS A 42 18.40 -14.21 13.81
N CYS A 43 17.66 -13.83 14.87
CA CYS A 43 18.24 -13.10 16.01
C CYS A 43 19.42 -13.87 16.62
N GLY A 44 20.55 -13.19 16.81
CA GLY A 44 21.82 -13.80 17.22
C GLY A 44 22.61 -14.47 16.08
N GLN A 45 22.07 -14.51 14.86
CA GLN A 45 22.70 -15.08 13.66
C GLN A 45 22.67 -14.07 12.50
N GLY A 46 23.37 -12.95 12.69
CA GLY A 46 23.39 -11.84 11.72
C GLY A 46 22.19 -10.89 11.83
N VAL A 47 21.24 -11.15 12.73
CA VAL A 47 20.17 -10.21 13.06
C VAL A 47 20.24 -9.79 14.52
N VAL A 48 20.06 -8.50 14.77
CA VAL A 48 19.90 -7.89 16.09
C VAL A 48 18.48 -7.31 16.16
N ARG A 49 17.71 -7.70 17.17
CA ARG A 49 16.41 -7.08 17.42
C ARG A 49 16.63 -5.66 17.94
N VAL A 50 15.89 -4.70 17.38
CA VAL A 50 15.90 -3.31 17.82
C VAL A 50 14.49 -2.87 18.21
N GLU A 51 14.41 -2.00 19.21
CA GLU A 51 13.17 -1.33 19.59
C GLU A 51 12.72 -0.41 18.45
N PRO A 52 11.44 -0.45 18.04
CA PRO A 52 10.90 0.37 16.96
C PRO A 52 10.66 1.83 17.41
N ARG A 53 11.67 2.45 18.03
CA ARG A 53 11.64 3.86 18.46
C ARG A 53 11.79 4.78 17.25
N VAL A 54 10.69 4.97 16.52
CA VAL A 54 10.67 5.64 15.21
C VAL A 54 11.30 7.04 15.24
N ASN A 55 11.03 7.85 16.26
CA ASN A 55 11.59 9.21 16.33
C ASN A 55 13.12 9.18 16.48
N ASP A 56 13.64 8.28 17.31
CA ASP A 56 15.08 8.12 17.54
C ASP A 56 15.76 7.57 16.27
N LEU A 57 15.12 6.59 15.62
CA LEU A 57 15.54 6.06 14.32
C LEU A 57 15.68 7.17 13.28
N LEU A 58 14.62 7.93 13.03
CA LEU A 58 14.60 8.93 11.96
C LEU A 58 15.65 10.01 12.20
N THR A 59 15.80 10.46 13.45
CA THR A 59 16.82 11.44 13.84
C THR A 59 18.23 10.87 13.66
N GLY A 60 18.45 9.61 14.02
CA GLY A 60 19.76 8.95 13.88
C GLY A 60 20.15 8.65 12.44
N LEU A 61 19.17 8.42 11.55
CA LEU A 61 19.41 8.11 10.14
C LEU A 61 20.07 9.25 9.37
N GLU A 62 19.90 10.51 9.80
CA GLU A 62 20.59 11.66 9.19
C GLU A 62 22.12 11.46 9.21
N ALA A 63 22.66 10.98 10.34
CA ALA A 63 24.10 10.72 10.50
C ALA A 63 24.60 9.51 9.71
N VAL A 64 23.70 8.58 9.34
CA VAL A 64 24.02 7.42 8.49
C VAL A 64 24.28 7.85 7.04
N GLY A 65 23.73 9.00 6.62
CA GLY A 65 23.95 9.55 5.28
C GLY A 65 23.14 8.83 4.20
N GLU A 66 23.73 8.62 3.03
CA GLU A 66 23.02 8.06 1.88
C GLU A 66 22.62 6.59 2.14
N VAL A 67 21.34 6.30 1.97
CA VAL A 67 20.74 4.96 2.11
C VAL A 67 19.71 4.74 1.00
N MET A 68 19.18 3.52 0.89
CA MET A 68 17.99 3.22 0.10
C MET A 68 16.81 2.95 1.04
N ALA A 69 15.78 3.77 0.95
CA ALA A 69 14.51 3.63 1.66
C ALA A 69 13.53 2.81 0.82
N LEU A 70 12.92 1.80 1.43
CA LEU A 70 11.98 0.90 0.78
C LEU A 70 10.66 0.86 1.55
N THR A 71 9.59 1.25 0.86
CA THR A 71 8.21 1.11 1.34
C THR A 71 7.41 0.34 0.29
N ARG A 72 6.53 -0.55 0.73
CA ARG A 72 5.75 -1.38 -0.19
C ARG A 72 4.37 -1.72 0.39
N ASN A 73 3.47 -2.10 -0.49
CA ASN A 73 2.25 -2.84 -0.17
C ASN A 73 2.25 -4.18 -0.91
N GLU A 74 1.09 -4.80 -1.03
CA GLU A 74 0.93 -6.03 -1.81
C GLU A 74 1.46 -5.81 -3.22
N SER A 75 0.96 -4.81 -3.92
CA SER A 75 1.06 -4.70 -5.38
C SER A 75 2.17 -3.76 -5.89
N ALA A 76 2.74 -2.93 -5.02
CA ALA A 76 3.76 -1.95 -5.39
C ALA A 76 4.94 -1.94 -4.41
N VAL A 77 6.16 -1.86 -4.95
CA VAL A 77 7.41 -1.63 -4.20
C VAL A 77 8.02 -0.31 -4.65
N HIS A 78 8.31 0.58 -3.70
CA HIS A 78 8.91 1.91 -3.91
C HIS A 78 10.25 1.97 -3.22
N GLU A 79 11.32 2.10 -4.00
CA GLU A 79 12.70 2.25 -3.53
C GLU A 79 13.21 3.64 -3.89
N LYS A 80 13.74 4.37 -2.91
CA LYS A 80 14.28 5.72 -3.11
C LYS A 80 15.63 5.84 -2.42
N ILE A 81 16.64 6.27 -3.15
CA ILE A 81 17.98 6.55 -2.63
C ILE A 81 18.06 8.02 -2.21
N GLY A 82 18.61 8.28 -1.03
CA GLY A 82 18.82 9.62 -0.52
C GLY A 82 19.26 9.62 0.94
N VAL A 83 19.18 10.79 1.57
CA VAL A 83 19.47 11.02 2.99
C VAL A 83 18.16 11.29 3.73
N TYR A 84 18.07 10.86 4.98
CA TYR A 84 16.99 11.26 5.89
C TYR A 84 17.28 12.65 6.45
N ASP A 85 16.77 13.69 5.81
CA ASP A 85 16.90 15.09 6.26
C ASP A 85 15.53 15.73 6.54
N LYS A 86 15.55 16.84 7.28
CA LYS A 86 14.34 17.62 7.65
C LYS A 86 13.28 16.75 8.32
N VAL A 87 13.72 15.96 9.30
CA VAL A 87 12.86 15.08 10.09
C VAL A 87 11.96 15.90 11.01
N VAL A 88 10.66 15.61 10.99
CA VAL A 88 9.68 16.12 11.93
C VAL A 88 9.15 14.93 12.72
N THR A 89 9.49 14.87 14.00
CA THR A 89 9.09 13.76 14.90
C THR A 89 7.69 13.99 15.47
N GLY A 90 7.03 12.91 15.87
CA GLY A 90 5.72 12.99 16.50
C GLY A 90 5.16 11.62 16.88
N ASN A 91 4.28 11.56 17.87
CA ASN A 91 3.77 10.28 18.39
C ASN A 91 2.65 9.68 17.53
N HIS A 92 1.96 10.50 16.74
CA HIS A 92 0.87 10.05 15.87
C HIS A 92 1.28 10.09 14.41
N ASN A 93 1.96 11.16 14.01
CA ASN A 93 2.49 11.38 12.68
C ASN A 93 3.94 11.86 12.82
N ALA A 94 4.84 11.23 12.07
CA ALA A 94 6.21 11.70 11.85
C ALA A 94 6.44 11.85 10.34
N MET A 95 7.38 12.71 9.95
CA MET A 95 7.61 13.05 8.55
C MET A 95 9.11 13.19 8.28
N VAL A 96 9.51 12.86 7.06
CA VAL A 96 10.82 13.18 6.50
C VAL A 96 10.52 14.00 5.26
N LEU A 97 11.04 15.22 5.18
CA LEU A 97 10.72 16.19 4.13
C LEU A 97 11.95 16.50 3.28
N GLY A 98 12.75 15.47 3.05
CA GLY A 98 13.99 15.57 2.30
C GLY A 98 13.77 15.83 0.82
N GLU A 99 14.83 16.28 0.15
CA GLU A 99 14.78 16.46 -1.32
C GLU A 99 14.53 15.13 -2.04
N ASN A 100 15.13 14.05 -1.52
CA ASN A 100 14.98 12.71 -2.08
C ASN A 100 14.04 11.83 -1.28
N ILE A 101 14.27 11.69 0.03
CA ILE A 101 13.44 10.84 0.89
C ILE A 101 12.30 11.70 1.46
N ASP A 102 11.10 11.52 0.90
CA ASP A 102 9.86 12.12 1.36
C ASP A 102 8.93 11.03 1.93
N LEU A 103 8.66 11.10 3.23
CA LEU A 103 7.92 10.09 3.98
C LEU A 103 6.83 10.73 4.84
N ARG A 104 5.68 10.05 4.92
CA ARG A 104 4.69 10.21 5.99
C ARG A 104 4.66 8.91 6.78
N ILE A 105 4.89 8.99 8.08
CA ILE A 105 5.10 7.83 8.95
C ILE A 105 4.08 7.86 10.08
N PHE A 106 3.56 6.69 10.44
CA PHE A 106 2.60 6.51 11.52
C PHE A 106 3.22 5.65 12.62
N PRO A 107 3.94 6.24 13.59
CA PRO A 107 4.81 5.48 14.50
C PRO A 107 4.11 4.41 15.32
N LYS A 108 2.84 4.62 15.69
CA LYS A 108 2.06 3.64 16.48
C LYS A 108 1.84 2.31 15.78
N VAL A 109 2.01 2.26 14.46
CA VAL A 109 1.84 1.03 13.67
C VAL A 109 3.10 0.17 13.72
N TRP A 110 4.26 0.76 14.01
CA TRP A 110 5.55 0.07 14.02
C TRP A 110 5.68 -0.72 15.32
N ALA A 111 5.64 -2.05 15.23
CA ALA A 111 5.61 -2.93 16.40
C ALA A 111 6.90 -3.74 16.58
N HIS A 112 7.62 -4.01 15.50
CA HIS A 112 8.84 -4.80 15.53
C HIS A 112 9.95 -4.17 14.68
N GLY A 113 11.20 -4.29 15.13
CA GLY A 113 12.38 -3.77 14.43
C GLY A 113 13.55 -4.75 14.47
N PHE A 114 14.29 -4.82 13.36
CA PHE A 114 15.46 -5.69 13.24
C PHE A 114 16.57 -5.00 12.42
N ALA A 115 17.78 -5.00 12.95
CA ALA A 115 18.99 -4.71 12.21
C ALA A 115 19.53 -6.02 11.63
N VAL A 116 19.55 -6.13 10.30
CA VAL A 116 19.86 -7.35 9.56
C VAL A 116 21.16 -7.17 8.80
N GLU A 117 22.09 -8.09 9.00
CA GLU A 117 23.31 -8.27 8.22
C GLU A 117 23.21 -9.57 7.43
N LYS A 118 23.29 -9.48 6.10
CA LYS A 118 23.36 -10.63 5.20
C LYS A 118 24.72 -10.69 4.53
N ARG A 119 25.28 -11.89 4.48
CA ARG A 119 26.56 -12.19 3.83
C ARG A 119 26.27 -13.01 2.59
N ASP A 120 26.68 -12.51 1.43
CA ASP A 120 26.58 -13.21 0.15
C ASP A 120 27.97 -13.24 -0.48
N GLY A 121 28.68 -14.36 -0.29
CA GLY A 121 30.11 -14.44 -0.58
C GLY A 121 30.92 -13.40 0.20
N GLY A 122 31.60 -12.50 -0.52
CA GLY A 122 32.37 -11.41 0.08
C GLY A 122 31.57 -10.15 0.40
N ASP A 123 30.33 -10.04 -0.10
CA ASP A 123 29.51 -8.85 0.06
C ASP A 123 28.70 -8.90 1.36
N ILE A 124 28.72 -7.80 2.11
CA ILE A 124 27.91 -7.62 3.31
C ILE A 124 26.84 -6.57 3.05
N ARG A 125 25.56 -6.98 3.13
CA ARG A 125 24.42 -6.08 3.03
C ARG A 125 23.82 -5.86 4.41
N ARG A 126 23.59 -4.60 4.76
CA ARG A 126 23.01 -4.20 6.05
C ARG A 126 21.70 -3.46 5.84
N SER A 127 20.75 -3.70 6.73
CA SER A 127 19.47 -3.01 6.69
C SER A 127 18.81 -2.92 8.06
N LEU A 128 18.04 -1.86 8.28
CA LEU A 128 17.06 -1.77 9.35
C LEU A 128 15.69 -2.10 8.75
N GLN A 129 14.97 -3.05 9.34
CA GLN A 129 13.69 -3.53 8.84
C GLN A 129 12.63 -3.44 9.94
N PHE A 130 11.51 -2.80 9.62
CA PHE A 130 10.43 -2.54 10.56
C PHE A 130 9.13 -3.16 10.07
N PHE A 131 8.39 -3.69 11.03
CA PHE A 131 7.18 -4.45 10.81
C PHE A 131 6.09 -3.97 11.77
N ASP A 132 4.86 -4.20 11.37
CA ASP A 132 3.69 -3.92 12.18
C ASP A 132 3.34 -5.09 13.11
N ALA A 133 2.25 -4.94 13.88
CA ALA A 133 1.84 -5.93 14.88
C ALA A 133 1.47 -7.31 14.30
N SER A 134 1.09 -7.39 13.02
CA SER A 134 0.86 -8.69 12.35
C SER A 134 2.12 -9.24 11.67
N GLY A 135 3.25 -8.53 11.79
CA GLY A 135 4.53 -8.93 11.21
C GLY A 135 4.68 -8.61 9.72
N GLU A 136 3.82 -7.77 9.16
CA GLU A 136 3.93 -7.29 7.77
C GLU A 136 4.95 -6.16 7.68
N ALA A 137 5.71 -6.11 6.58
CA ALA A 137 6.76 -5.12 6.38
C ALA A 137 6.19 -3.70 6.22
N VAL A 138 6.61 -2.80 7.11
CA VAL A 138 6.21 -1.38 7.08
C VAL A 138 7.23 -0.56 6.31
N HIS A 139 8.51 -0.66 6.68
CA HIS A 139 9.56 0.14 6.09
C HIS A 139 10.93 -0.53 6.25
N LYS A 140 11.80 -0.39 5.24
CA LYS A 140 13.17 -0.90 5.30
C LYS A 140 14.15 0.18 4.86
N VAL A 141 15.29 0.26 5.55
CA VAL A 141 16.40 1.14 5.22
C VAL A 141 17.62 0.27 4.93
N HIS A 142 18.11 0.31 3.70
CA HIS A 142 19.27 -0.44 3.26
C HIS A 142 20.49 0.46 3.17
N LEU A 143 21.60 0.02 3.75
CA LEU A 143 22.88 0.70 3.60
C LEU A 143 23.37 0.57 2.16
N ARG A 144 24.11 1.60 1.75
CA ARG A 144 24.76 1.78 0.47
C ARG A 144 26.28 1.86 0.69
N PRO A 145 27.10 1.72 -0.37
CA PRO A 145 28.55 1.91 -0.24
C PRO A 145 28.95 3.27 0.36
N ALA A 146 28.15 4.31 0.14
CA ALA A 146 28.37 5.66 0.67
C ALA A 146 27.82 5.89 2.10
N SER A 147 27.14 4.90 2.69
CA SER A 147 26.59 5.05 4.05
C SER A 147 27.71 5.12 5.09
N ASN A 148 27.51 5.93 6.13
CA ASN A 148 28.38 5.99 7.29
C ASN A 148 28.14 4.77 8.20
N LEU A 149 29.00 3.77 8.08
CA LEU A 149 28.91 2.53 8.84
C LEU A 149 29.08 2.74 10.36
N TYR A 150 29.89 3.71 10.78
CA TYR A 150 30.07 4.02 12.21
C TYR A 150 28.77 4.57 12.81
N ALA A 151 28.15 5.54 12.13
CA ALA A 151 26.87 6.10 12.56
C ALA A 151 25.77 5.04 12.59
N TYR A 152 25.74 4.13 11.60
CA TYR A 152 24.82 2.99 11.59
C TYR A 152 25.01 2.10 12.82
N HIS A 153 26.23 1.69 13.14
CA HIS A 153 26.48 0.83 14.30
C HIS A 153 26.10 1.50 15.61
N LYS A 154 26.38 2.81 15.75
CA LYS A 154 25.95 3.60 16.90
C LYS A 154 24.42 3.61 17.02
N LEU A 155 23.71 3.86 15.92
CA LEU A 155 22.25 3.86 15.91
C LEU A 155 21.66 2.49 16.27
N VAL A 156 22.22 1.40 15.73
CA VAL A 156 21.78 0.04 16.08
C VAL A 156 22.00 -0.24 17.57
N ALA A 157 23.16 0.11 18.11
CA ALA A 157 23.46 -0.09 19.53
C ALA A 157 22.53 0.74 20.44
N GLU A 158 22.19 1.96 20.02
CA GLU A 158 21.21 2.78 20.74
C GLU A 158 19.83 2.13 20.72
N LEU A 159 19.38 1.63 19.57
CA LEU A 159 18.06 1.03 19.40
C LEU A 159 17.97 -0.44 19.86
N GLU A 160 19.05 -1.08 20.26
CA GLU A 160 19.08 -2.50 20.59
C GLU A 160 18.05 -2.88 21.65
N SER A 161 17.29 -3.95 21.39
CA SER A 161 16.33 -4.49 22.35
C SER A 161 17.05 -5.35 23.39
N SER A 162 16.62 -5.26 24.65
CA SER A 162 17.04 -6.21 25.68
C SER A 162 16.58 -7.65 25.42
N ASN A 163 15.53 -7.83 24.60
CA ASN A 163 15.05 -9.13 24.17
C ASN A 163 15.64 -9.51 22.80
N GLN A 164 16.49 -10.54 22.76
CA GLN A 164 17.07 -11.09 21.54
C GLN A 164 16.54 -12.50 21.20
N GLU A 165 15.40 -12.91 21.76
CA GLU A 165 14.82 -14.22 21.48
C GLU A 165 14.54 -14.40 19.98
N PRO A 166 14.73 -15.62 19.44
CA PRO A 166 14.58 -15.90 18.00
C PRO A 166 13.12 -16.13 17.58
N ILE A 167 12.16 -15.58 18.34
CA ILE A 167 10.72 -15.70 18.12
C ILE A 167 10.05 -14.34 18.32
N VAL A 168 8.91 -14.11 17.69
CA VAL A 168 8.12 -12.90 17.89
C VAL A 168 6.65 -13.25 17.95
N SER A 169 5.91 -12.57 18.84
CA SER A 169 4.47 -12.70 18.91
C SER A 169 3.83 -11.69 17.95
N VAL A 170 3.18 -12.20 16.92
CA VAL A 170 2.39 -11.40 15.98
C VAL A 170 0.91 -11.57 16.25
N SER A 171 0.15 -10.49 16.12
CA SER A 171 -1.31 -10.56 16.12
C SER A 171 -1.78 -11.22 14.83
N ALA A 172 -2.99 -11.79 14.85
CA ALA A 172 -3.67 -12.08 13.59
C ALA A 172 -3.72 -10.79 12.76
N SER A 173 -3.68 -10.91 11.43
CA SER A 173 -3.97 -9.80 10.53
C SER A 173 -5.44 -9.41 10.69
N GLY A 174 -5.73 -8.68 11.77
CA GLY A 174 -7.04 -8.11 12.03
C GLY A 174 -7.35 -7.11 10.92
N SER A 175 -8.56 -7.22 10.39
CA SER A 175 -9.26 -6.28 9.51
C SER A 175 -9.50 -4.93 10.20
N ASP A 176 -8.52 -4.40 10.93
CA ASP A 176 -8.63 -3.15 11.67
C ASP A 176 -8.54 -1.91 10.76
N ASP A 177 -8.12 -2.09 9.50
CA ASP A 177 -8.07 -1.02 8.50
C ASP A 177 -9.47 -0.55 8.07
N GLU A 178 -10.47 -1.40 8.23
CA GLU A 178 -11.89 -1.06 8.11
C GLU A 178 -12.65 -1.96 9.10
N ALA A 179 -12.62 -1.63 10.39
CA ALA A 179 -13.82 -1.93 11.17
C ALA A 179 -14.97 -1.35 10.34
N GLU A 180 -15.82 -2.21 9.78
CA GLU A 180 -17.09 -1.83 9.17
C GLU A 180 -17.62 -0.70 10.03
N VAL A 181 -17.70 0.51 9.48
CA VAL A 181 -17.87 1.66 10.34
C VAL A 181 -19.29 1.60 10.87
N GLU A 182 -19.48 0.92 12.00
CA GLU A 182 -20.78 0.66 12.59
C GLU A 182 -21.41 2.02 12.91
N GLY A 183 -22.47 2.33 12.17
CA GLY A 183 -23.14 3.60 12.15
C GLY A 183 -23.82 3.84 10.80
N GLN A 184 -24.84 4.70 10.78
CA GLN A 184 -25.38 5.19 9.51
C GLN A 184 -24.29 5.98 8.80
N ALA A 185 -23.81 5.45 7.66
CA ALA A 185 -22.96 6.18 6.74
C ALA A 185 -23.66 7.49 6.34
N ALA A 186 -22.89 8.56 6.24
CA ALA A 186 -23.42 9.88 5.90
C ALA A 186 -24.07 9.90 4.50
N SER A 187 -24.99 10.84 4.29
CA SER A 187 -25.67 10.98 3.01
C SER A 187 -24.71 11.44 1.90
N ILE A 188 -25.11 11.25 0.64
CA ILE A 188 -24.36 11.77 -0.52
C ILE A 188 -24.24 13.30 -0.43
N ASP A 189 -25.28 13.98 0.07
CA ASP A 189 -25.29 15.44 0.21
C ASP A 189 -24.27 15.91 1.27
N ASP A 190 -24.18 15.21 2.41
CA ASP A 190 -23.17 15.50 3.45
C ASP A 190 -21.74 15.30 2.94
N LEU A 191 -21.52 14.22 2.16
CA LEU A 191 -20.23 13.94 1.54
C LEU A 191 -19.86 15.06 0.57
N ARG A 192 -20.78 15.44 -0.33
CA ARG A 192 -20.53 16.46 -1.35
C ARG A 192 -20.31 17.84 -0.74
N ASP A 193 -21.10 18.23 0.26
CA ASP A 193 -20.94 19.50 0.98
C ASP A 193 -19.54 19.61 1.59
N ARG A 194 -19.13 18.60 2.37
CA ARG A 194 -17.79 18.62 3.01
C ARG A 194 -16.66 18.52 2.00
N TRP A 195 -16.81 17.72 0.96
CA TRP A 195 -15.80 17.59 -0.10
C TRP A 195 -15.59 18.92 -0.83
N SER A 196 -16.68 19.65 -1.10
CA SER A 196 -16.63 20.97 -1.76
C SER A 196 -15.91 22.04 -0.95
N ARG A 197 -15.86 21.88 0.38
CA ARG A 197 -15.25 22.82 1.33
C ARG A 197 -13.81 22.47 1.70
N LEU A 198 -13.23 21.45 1.06
CA LEU A 198 -11.82 21.14 1.23
C LEU A 198 -10.98 22.34 0.78
N THR A 199 -10.12 22.81 1.66
CA THR A 199 -9.13 23.85 1.36
C THR A 199 -7.74 23.27 1.15
N ASP A 200 -7.54 22.04 1.64
CA ASP A 200 -6.28 21.31 1.58
C ASP A 200 -6.53 19.79 1.42
N VAL A 201 -5.72 19.12 0.60
CA VAL A 201 -5.88 17.69 0.28
C VAL A 201 -5.70 16.77 1.49
N HIS A 202 -4.96 17.19 2.52
CA HIS A 202 -4.73 16.44 3.74
C HIS A 202 -5.97 16.41 4.65
N GLN A 203 -6.91 17.34 4.49
CA GLN A 203 -8.21 17.31 5.19
C GLN A 203 -9.09 16.13 4.75
N PHE A 204 -8.84 15.58 3.56
CA PHE A 204 -9.63 14.51 2.97
C PHE A 204 -9.75 13.28 3.89
N PHE A 205 -8.65 12.86 4.52
CA PHE A 205 -8.66 11.70 5.42
C PHE A 205 -9.53 11.95 6.67
N GLY A 206 -9.41 13.13 7.29
CA GLY A 206 -10.23 13.52 8.44
C GLY A 206 -11.72 13.60 8.09
N MET A 207 -12.05 14.08 6.89
CA MET A 207 -13.41 14.11 6.37
C MET A 207 -14.00 12.70 6.25
N LEU A 208 -13.28 11.75 5.64
CA LEU A 208 -13.74 10.36 5.49
C LEU A 208 -14.00 9.71 6.84
N LYS A 209 -13.09 9.90 7.81
CA LYS A 209 -13.25 9.38 9.18
C LYS A 209 -14.49 9.95 9.86
N THR A 210 -14.77 11.24 9.68
CA THR A 210 -15.95 11.91 10.23
C THR A 210 -17.24 11.35 9.63
N LEU A 211 -17.23 11.09 8.31
CA LEU A 211 -18.37 10.57 7.57
C LEU A 211 -18.55 9.06 7.68
N LYS A 212 -17.62 8.36 8.35
CA LYS A 212 -17.63 6.91 8.51
C LYS A 212 -17.64 6.18 7.16
N LEU A 213 -16.93 6.74 6.17
CA LEU A 213 -16.85 6.20 4.81
C LEU A 213 -15.44 5.71 4.51
N SER A 214 -15.34 4.55 3.87
CA SER A 214 -14.08 4.18 3.22
C SER A 214 -13.80 5.08 2.02
N ARG A 215 -12.54 5.13 1.60
CA ARG A 215 -12.14 5.92 0.43
C ARG A 215 -12.89 5.47 -0.82
N CYS A 216 -12.92 4.17 -1.12
CA CYS A 216 -13.63 3.62 -2.28
C CYS A 216 -15.14 3.90 -2.25
N GLN A 217 -15.77 3.80 -1.07
CA GLN A 217 -17.18 4.16 -0.92
C GLN A 217 -17.42 5.63 -1.28
N ALA A 218 -16.60 6.53 -0.73
CA ALA A 218 -16.70 7.95 -1.02
C ALA A 218 -16.49 8.27 -2.50
N LEU A 219 -15.50 7.65 -3.18
CA LEU A 219 -15.27 7.86 -4.62
C LEU A 219 -16.49 7.46 -5.48
N ARG A 220 -17.13 6.34 -5.14
CA ARG A 220 -18.31 5.84 -5.87
C ARG A 220 -19.56 6.71 -5.62
N MET A 221 -19.63 7.37 -4.47
CA MET A 221 -20.79 8.15 -4.04
C MET A 221 -20.71 9.62 -4.46
N VAL A 222 -19.51 10.21 -4.48
CA VAL A 222 -19.36 11.68 -4.56
C VAL A 222 -19.84 12.26 -5.88
N GLY A 223 -19.78 11.53 -7.00
CA GLY A 223 -20.23 12.00 -8.32
C GLY A 223 -19.08 12.28 -9.30
N GLN A 224 -19.39 12.23 -10.61
CA GLN A 224 -18.39 12.27 -11.69
C GLN A 224 -17.68 13.61 -11.87
N ASP A 225 -18.18 14.68 -11.28
CA ASP A 225 -17.51 15.98 -11.21
C ASP A 225 -16.27 15.93 -10.30
N TYR A 226 -16.31 15.09 -9.25
CA TYR A 226 -15.20 14.89 -8.31
C TYR A 226 -14.41 13.61 -8.54
N ALA A 227 -15.05 12.50 -8.92
CA ALA A 227 -14.35 11.23 -9.11
C ALA A 227 -14.99 10.38 -10.22
N TRP A 228 -14.16 9.86 -11.13
CA TRP A 228 -14.63 8.96 -12.20
C TRP A 228 -13.65 7.80 -12.44
N LEU A 229 -14.21 6.67 -12.88
CA LEU A 229 -13.44 5.48 -13.23
C LEU A 229 -12.70 5.67 -14.55
N LEU A 230 -11.45 5.23 -14.54
CA LEU A 230 -10.57 5.14 -15.70
C LEU A 230 -10.38 3.68 -16.12
N ASP A 231 -9.91 3.48 -17.35
CA ASP A 231 -9.42 2.18 -17.78
C ASP A 231 -8.28 1.69 -16.87
N ASN A 232 -8.20 0.38 -16.61
CA ASN A 232 -7.18 -0.19 -15.72
C ASN A 232 -5.76 -0.02 -16.28
N ALA A 233 -5.60 0.19 -17.59
CA ALA A 233 -4.32 0.51 -18.22
C ALA A 233 -3.85 1.95 -17.94
N ALA A 234 -4.69 2.84 -17.37
CA ALA A 234 -4.39 4.25 -17.20
C ALA A 234 -3.12 4.53 -16.38
N VAL A 235 -2.87 3.77 -15.31
CA VAL A 235 -1.66 3.95 -14.49
C VAL A 235 -0.39 3.70 -15.30
N GLY A 236 -0.38 2.62 -16.09
CA GLY A 236 0.75 2.29 -16.95
C GLY A 236 0.96 3.33 -18.04
N ALA A 237 -0.14 3.79 -18.66
CA ALA A 237 -0.12 4.83 -19.68
C ALA A 237 0.43 6.16 -19.14
N VAL A 238 0.02 6.58 -17.93
CA VAL A 238 0.52 7.80 -17.30
C VAL A 238 2.00 7.72 -16.97
N LEU A 239 2.49 6.59 -16.43
CA LEU A 239 3.91 6.42 -16.15
C LEU A 239 4.75 6.49 -17.43
N GLN A 240 4.31 5.81 -18.48
CA GLN A 240 4.97 5.83 -19.78
C GLN A 240 4.99 7.25 -20.36
N ARG A 241 3.84 7.92 -20.35
CA ARG A 241 3.70 9.28 -20.89
C ARG A 241 4.51 10.30 -20.09
N ALA A 242 4.54 10.18 -18.77
CA ALA A 242 5.32 11.07 -17.92
C ALA A 242 6.83 10.97 -18.20
N ALA A 243 7.32 9.77 -18.53
CA ALA A 243 8.70 9.59 -18.95
C ALA A 243 8.98 10.14 -20.35
N GLU A 244 8.07 9.93 -21.31
CA GLU A 244 8.20 10.43 -22.68
C GLU A 244 8.16 11.96 -22.78
N ASP A 245 7.26 12.59 -22.03
CA ASP A 245 7.05 14.04 -22.05
C ASP A 245 7.97 14.78 -21.07
N GLU A 246 8.85 14.07 -20.34
CA GLU A 246 9.61 14.61 -19.22
C GLU A 246 8.74 15.41 -18.24
N LEU A 247 7.56 14.85 -17.91
CA LEU A 247 6.59 15.46 -17.00
C LEU A 247 6.96 15.09 -15.55
N PRO A 248 7.28 16.06 -14.69
CA PRO A 248 7.53 15.78 -13.27
C PRO A 248 6.23 15.34 -12.58
N ILE A 249 6.28 14.18 -11.91
CA ILE A 249 5.15 13.61 -11.18
C ILE A 249 5.48 13.44 -9.70
N MET A 250 4.45 13.24 -8.89
CA MET A 250 4.57 12.65 -7.56
C MET A 250 3.97 11.24 -7.58
N CYS A 251 4.70 10.28 -7.03
CA CYS A 251 4.30 8.88 -6.94
C CYS A 251 4.32 8.43 -5.48
N PHE A 252 3.13 8.12 -4.96
CA PHE A 252 2.90 7.70 -3.58
C PHE A 252 2.63 6.20 -3.54
N VAL A 253 3.42 5.49 -2.74
CA VAL A 253 3.20 4.09 -2.39
C VAL A 253 3.33 3.96 -0.89
N GLY A 254 2.36 3.30 -0.27
CA GLY A 254 2.36 3.15 1.18
C GLY A 254 1.65 1.91 1.65
N ASN A 255 1.79 1.68 2.94
CA ASN A 255 1.05 0.74 3.76
C ASN A 255 0.54 1.47 5.00
N ARG A 256 -0.02 0.73 5.96
CA ARG A 256 -0.60 1.33 7.17
C ARG A 256 0.38 2.13 8.03
N GLY A 257 1.68 1.84 7.98
CA GLY A 257 2.69 2.45 8.85
C GLY A 257 3.59 3.48 8.17
N SER A 258 3.63 3.51 6.84
CA SER A 258 4.48 4.42 6.08
C SER A 258 3.93 4.67 4.67
N ILE A 259 4.01 5.92 4.20
CA ILE A 259 3.78 6.33 2.82
C ILE A 259 5.06 6.99 2.33
N GLN A 260 5.58 6.50 1.21
CA GLN A 260 6.78 7.01 0.56
C GLN A 260 6.43 7.67 -0.76
N THR A 261 7.01 8.85 -0.95
CA THR A 261 6.73 9.71 -2.09
C THR A 261 8.00 9.89 -2.91
N HIS A 262 7.89 9.66 -4.21
CA HIS A 262 8.84 10.20 -5.17
C HIS A 262 8.26 11.48 -5.75
N SER A 263 9.04 12.54 -5.87
CA SER A 263 8.67 13.77 -6.57
C SER A 263 9.75 14.11 -7.58
N GLY A 264 9.40 14.20 -8.86
CA GLY A 264 10.36 14.53 -9.92
C GLY A 264 10.08 13.82 -11.23
N LEU A 265 11.09 13.85 -12.10
CA LEU A 265 11.07 13.16 -13.38
C LEU A 265 11.29 11.66 -13.17
N ILE A 266 10.62 10.88 -14.01
CA ILE A 266 10.93 9.47 -14.24
C ILE A 266 11.45 9.30 -15.66
N LYS A 267 12.40 8.39 -15.89
CA LYS A 267 13.02 8.24 -17.22
C LYS A 267 12.90 6.82 -17.77
N SER A 268 13.31 5.82 -17.01
CA SER A 268 13.37 4.43 -17.47
C SER A 268 12.13 3.65 -17.08
N VAL A 269 11.08 3.77 -17.88
CA VAL A 269 9.84 2.98 -17.70
C VAL A 269 9.90 1.73 -18.58
N LYS A 270 9.70 0.55 -17.98
CA LYS A 270 9.73 -0.73 -18.69
C LYS A 270 8.58 -1.62 -18.25
N GLN A 271 7.90 -2.22 -19.21
CA GLN A 271 6.96 -3.29 -18.95
C GLN A 271 7.67 -4.64 -19.07
N ILE A 272 7.67 -5.42 -17.98
CA ILE A 272 8.27 -6.76 -17.94
C ILE A 272 7.19 -7.71 -17.42
N GLY A 273 6.64 -8.52 -18.33
CA GLY A 273 5.51 -9.38 -18.02
C GLY A 273 4.30 -8.58 -17.49
N PRO A 274 3.69 -8.98 -16.36
CA PRO A 274 2.51 -8.32 -15.80
C PRO A 274 2.86 -7.17 -14.82
N CYS A 275 4.09 -6.66 -14.90
CA CYS A 275 4.62 -5.61 -14.05
C CYS A 275 5.11 -4.43 -14.89
N ILE A 276 4.91 -3.22 -14.37
CA ILE A 276 5.58 -2.02 -14.85
C ILE A 276 6.67 -1.61 -13.86
N HIS A 277 7.79 -1.17 -14.40
CA HIS A 277 8.98 -0.80 -13.65
C HIS A 277 9.42 0.60 -13.98
N VAL A 278 9.75 1.39 -12.96
CA VAL A 278 10.62 2.56 -13.10
C VAL A 278 11.99 2.13 -12.61
N LEU A 279 13.04 2.33 -13.40
CA LEU A 279 14.40 1.85 -13.14
C LEU A 279 15.42 2.99 -13.21
N ASP A 280 15.11 4.10 -12.54
CA ASP A 280 16.01 5.25 -12.49
C ASP A 280 17.11 5.04 -11.46
N GLU A 281 18.12 5.91 -11.50
CA GLU A 281 19.31 5.80 -10.66
C GLU A 281 18.97 5.84 -9.16
N THR A 282 18.12 6.80 -8.76
CA THR A 282 17.75 7.03 -7.36
C THR A 282 16.33 6.63 -7.04
N PHE A 283 15.51 6.23 -8.02
CA PHE A 283 14.12 5.83 -7.80
C PHE A 283 13.80 4.56 -8.58
N ARG A 284 13.29 3.55 -7.87
CA ARG A 284 12.73 2.36 -8.49
C ARG A 284 11.30 2.11 -8.03
N LEU A 285 10.47 1.75 -8.99
CA LEU A 285 9.11 1.32 -8.77
C LEU A 285 8.96 -0.07 -9.38
N HIS A 286 8.35 -0.99 -8.64
CA HIS A 286 7.90 -2.27 -9.17
C HIS A 286 6.40 -2.38 -8.90
N LEU A 287 5.58 -2.25 -9.94
CA LEU A 287 4.12 -2.24 -9.82
C LEU A 287 3.52 -3.42 -10.59
N ARG A 288 2.78 -4.26 -9.87
CA ARG A 288 2.04 -5.42 -10.39
C ARG A 288 0.70 -4.95 -10.96
N THR A 289 0.70 -4.49 -12.21
CA THR A 289 -0.49 -3.88 -12.84
C THR A 289 -1.67 -4.85 -12.96
N HIS A 290 -1.42 -6.15 -13.06
CA HIS A 290 -2.47 -7.17 -13.06
C HIS A 290 -3.28 -7.27 -11.76
N GLN A 291 -2.79 -6.70 -10.65
CA GLN A 291 -3.50 -6.64 -9.37
C GLN A 291 -4.36 -5.38 -9.22
N ILE A 292 -4.32 -4.46 -10.19
CA ILE A 292 -5.16 -3.26 -10.21
C ILE A 292 -6.58 -3.67 -10.60
N ARG A 293 -7.52 -3.42 -9.70
CA ARG A 293 -8.95 -3.70 -9.91
C ARG A 293 -9.73 -2.49 -10.40
N GLU A 294 -9.48 -1.33 -9.79
CA GLU A 294 -10.11 -0.05 -10.15
C GLU A 294 -9.05 1.04 -10.23
N VAL A 295 -9.20 1.94 -11.20
CA VAL A 295 -8.43 3.18 -11.29
C VAL A 295 -9.40 4.36 -11.31
N TRP A 296 -9.15 5.33 -10.46
CA TRP A 296 -9.97 6.53 -10.33
C TRP A 296 -9.15 7.77 -10.62
N ALA A 297 -9.69 8.68 -11.42
CA ALA A 297 -9.29 10.08 -11.37
C ALA A 297 -10.13 10.78 -10.29
N VAL A 298 -9.48 11.57 -9.45
CA VAL A 298 -10.11 12.22 -8.29
C VAL A 298 -9.67 13.67 -8.19
N ARG A 299 -10.63 14.59 -8.19
CA ARG A 299 -10.45 16.01 -7.94
C ARG A 299 -10.75 16.35 -6.49
N LYS A 300 -9.78 16.94 -5.81
CA LYS A 300 -9.92 17.45 -4.44
C LYS A 300 -9.77 18.97 -4.46
N PRO A 301 -10.81 19.73 -4.07
CA PRO A 301 -10.72 21.18 -3.99
C PRO A 301 -9.59 21.65 -3.09
N THR A 302 -9.03 22.80 -3.44
CA THR A 302 -8.09 23.59 -2.64
C THR A 302 -8.53 25.06 -2.67
N ASN A 303 -7.91 25.94 -1.88
CA ASN A 303 -8.31 27.37 -1.80
C ASN A 303 -8.51 28.04 -3.17
N ASP A 304 -7.63 27.77 -4.14
CA ASP A 304 -7.57 28.52 -5.41
C ASP A 304 -7.83 27.66 -6.66
N SER A 305 -8.08 26.35 -6.51
CA SER A 305 -8.31 25.40 -7.62
C SER A 305 -8.75 24.02 -7.08
N HIS A 306 -8.39 22.95 -7.79
CA HIS A 306 -8.38 21.58 -7.31
C HIS A 306 -7.05 20.92 -7.66
N VAL A 307 -6.78 19.81 -6.96
CA VAL A 307 -5.70 18.87 -7.27
C VAL A 307 -6.32 17.58 -7.79
N THR A 308 -5.82 17.14 -8.94
CA THR A 308 -6.23 15.93 -9.64
C THR A 308 -5.24 14.82 -9.33
N SER A 309 -5.75 13.67 -8.90
CA SER A 309 -4.95 12.48 -8.62
C SER A 309 -5.47 11.27 -9.35
N LEU A 310 -4.57 10.41 -9.83
CA LEU A 310 -4.90 9.05 -10.19
C LEU A 310 -4.70 8.15 -8.98
N GLU A 311 -5.68 7.30 -8.69
CA GLU A 311 -5.66 6.40 -7.54
C GLU A 311 -6.02 4.99 -8.00
N ALA A 312 -5.12 4.03 -7.78
CA ALA A 312 -5.33 2.64 -8.17
C ALA A 312 -5.58 1.77 -6.95
N TYR A 313 -6.55 0.87 -7.04
CA TYR A 313 -7.02 0.03 -5.95
C TYR A 313 -6.93 -1.45 -6.28
N GLY A 314 -6.61 -2.26 -5.28
CA GLY A 314 -6.64 -3.71 -5.35
C GLY A 314 -8.05 -4.29 -5.22
N SER A 315 -8.16 -5.61 -5.32
CA SER A 315 -9.42 -6.34 -5.11
C SER A 315 -9.93 -6.27 -3.66
N ASP A 316 -9.04 -5.98 -2.73
CA ASP A 316 -9.31 -5.78 -1.31
C ASP A 316 -9.78 -4.35 -0.97
N GLY A 317 -9.91 -3.48 -1.98
CA GLY A 317 -10.28 -2.08 -1.79
C GLY A 317 -9.15 -1.22 -1.22
N LYS A 318 -7.94 -1.77 -1.02
CA LYS A 318 -6.79 -1.01 -0.55
C LYS A 318 -6.10 -0.29 -1.69
N ILE A 319 -5.50 0.85 -1.36
CA ILE A 319 -4.78 1.67 -2.32
C ILE A 319 -3.44 1.02 -2.67
N ILE A 320 -3.15 0.91 -3.97
CA ILE A 320 -1.89 0.38 -4.50
C ILE A 320 -0.89 1.51 -4.71
N ILE A 321 -1.32 2.56 -5.40
CA ILE A 321 -0.48 3.68 -5.82
C ILE A 321 -1.33 4.91 -6.07
N GLN A 322 -0.77 6.09 -5.81
CA GLN A 322 -1.35 7.36 -6.23
C GLN A 322 -0.35 8.17 -7.05
N LEU A 323 -0.84 8.81 -8.10
CA LEU A 323 -0.05 9.67 -8.97
C LEU A 323 -0.64 11.09 -9.00
N PHE A 324 0.23 12.08 -8.98
CA PHE A 324 -0.08 13.51 -9.08
C PHE A 324 0.95 14.18 -10.00
N GLY A 325 0.66 15.38 -10.50
CA GLY A 325 1.68 16.26 -11.06
C GLY A 325 2.55 16.83 -9.94
N ALA A 326 3.86 16.95 -10.17
CA ALA A 326 4.75 17.55 -9.18
C ALA A 326 4.35 19.00 -8.89
N ARG A 327 4.23 19.33 -7.60
CA ARG A 327 3.91 20.67 -7.10
C ARG A 327 4.50 20.85 -5.70
N LYS A 328 4.68 22.09 -5.26
CA LYS A 328 4.88 22.38 -3.84
C LYS A 328 3.55 22.57 -3.14
N GLU A 329 3.56 22.47 -1.82
CA GLU A 329 2.39 22.80 -1.01
C GLU A 329 2.03 24.28 -1.18
N GLY A 330 0.73 24.58 -1.27
CA GLY A 330 0.23 25.92 -1.61
C GLY A 330 0.25 26.28 -3.10
N GLU A 331 0.97 25.54 -3.95
CA GLU A 331 0.97 25.78 -5.39
C GLU A 331 -0.17 25.05 -6.10
N ARG A 332 -0.65 25.63 -7.21
CA ARG A 332 -1.60 24.98 -8.12
C ARG A 332 -0.94 23.77 -8.77
N GLU A 333 -1.75 22.76 -9.10
CA GLU A 333 -1.25 21.66 -9.93
C GLU A 333 -0.85 22.16 -11.32
N ARG A 334 0.07 21.42 -11.95
CA ARG A 334 0.54 21.76 -13.30
C ARG A 334 -0.57 21.52 -14.33
N ASP A 335 -0.67 22.43 -15.30
CA ASP A 335 -1.69 22.33 -16.35
C ASP A 335 -1.45 21.13 -17.29
N ASP A 336 -0.18 20.80 -17.58
CA ASP A 336 0.19 19.61 -18.37
C ASP A 336 -0.24 18.31 -17.71
N TRP A 337 -0.07 18.19 -16.38
CA TRP A 337 -0.60 17.08 -15.59
C TRP A 337 -2.13 17.03 -15.64
N ARG A 338 -2.82 18.16 -15.44
CA ARG A 338 -4.28 18.19 -15.48
C ARG A 338 -4.79 17.71 -16.83
N VAL A 339 -4.22 18.20 -17.92
CA VAL A 339 -4.57 17.78 -19.29
C VAL A 339 -4.36 16.28 -19.46
N LEU A 340 -3.22 15.74 -19.00
CA LEU A 340 -2.96 14.30 -19.07
C LEU A 340 -3.99 13.51 -18.27
N ALA A 341 -4.17 13.81 -16.99
CA ALA A 341 -5.02 13.05 -16.08
C ALA A 341 -6.50 13.08 -16.47
N GLU A 342 -7.00 14.22 -16.98
CA GLU A 342 -8.42 14.38 -17.31
C GLU A 342 -8.82 13.79 -18.67
N ASN A 343 -7.86 13.63 -19.59
CA ASN A 343 -8.12 13.08 -20.92
C ASN A 343 -7.86 11.57 -21.03
N LEU A 344 -7.58 10.90 -19.91
CA LEU A 344 -7.41 9.44 -19.90
C LEU A 344 -8.72 8.72 -20.28
N PRO A 345 -8.64 7.58 -20.98
CA PRO A 345 -9.81 6.78 -21.30
C PRO A 345 -10.61 6.41 -20.05
N ARG A 346 -11.89 6.77 -20.05
CA ARG A 346 -12.83 6.39 -18.99
C ARG A 346 -13.21 4.93 -19.12
N PHE A 347 -13.47 4.28 -18.00
CA PHE A 347 -14.01 2.92 -18.02
C PHE A 347 -15.41 2.94 -18.68
N PRO A 348 -15.73 2.04 -19.63
CA PRO A 348 -17.00 2.10 -20.34
C PRO A 348 -18.21 1.96 -19.41
N ASP A 349 -19.14 2.92 -19.46
CA ASP A 349 -20.39 2.93 -18.67
C ASP A 349 -21.27 1.67 -18.89
N SER A 350 -21.06 0.93 -19.97
CA SER A 350 -21.85 -0.26 -20.33
C SER A 350 -21.73 -1.42 -19.33
N TYR A 351 -20.67 -1.46 -18.51
CA TYR A 351 -20.50 -2.47 -17.46
C TYR A 351 -21.16 -2.10 -16.13
N MET A 352 -21.30 -0.81 -15.80
CA MET A 352 -21.96 -0.34 -14.58
C MET A 352 -23.47 -0.65 -14.53
N ARG A 353 -24.11 -0.86 -15.69
CA ARG A 353 -25.53 -1.25 -15.76
C ARG A 353 -25.80 -2.73 -15.44
N LYS A 354 -24.81 -3.62 -15.55
CA LYS A 354 -25.02 -5.07 -15.31
C LYS A 354 -25.02 -5.43 -13.83
N ASP A 355 -24.26 -4.74 -12.99
CA ASP A 355 -24.24 -5.01 -11.53
C ASP A 355 -25.43 -4.40 -10.77
N ARG A 356 -26.15 -3.45 -11.37
CA ARG A 356 -27.40 -2.92 -10.80
C ARG A 356 -28.63 -3.78 -11.11
N SER A 357 -28.57 -4.69 -12.09
CA SER A 357 -29.71 -5.52 -12.49
C SER A 357 -29.70 -6.93 -11.90
N SER A 358 -28.63 -7.33 -11.22
CA SER A 358 -28.48 -8.64 -10.56
C SER A 358 -29.07 -8.71 -9.14
N SER A 359 -29.57 -7.60 -8.58
CA SER A 359 -30.13 -7.54 -7.22
C SER A 359 -31.67 -7.46 -7.13
N VAL A 360 -32.41 -7.58 -8.24
CA VAL A 360 -33.88 -7.69 -8.20
C VAL A 360 -34.29 -9.17 -8.30
N GLY A 361 -34.61 -9.75 -7.14
CA GLY A 361 -34.93 -11.16 -6.96
C GLY A 361 -35.99 -11.72 -7.91
N ARG A 362 -35.61 -12.78 -8.64
CA ARG A 362 -36.57 -13.72 -9.21
C ARG A 362 -37.25 -14.48 -8.06
N ARG A 363 -38.47 -14.08 -7.70
CA ARG A 363 -39.38 -14.92 -6.92
C ARG A 363 -39.70 -16.17 -7.74
N ARG A 364 -39.25 -17.34 -7.26
CA ARG A 364 -39.78 -18.65 -7.69
C ARG A 364 -41.19 -18.81 -7.09
N PRO A 365 -42.19 -19.34 -7.83
CA PRO A 365 -43.44 -19.73 -7.22
C PRO A 365 -43.28 -21.07 -6.50
N SER A 366 -43.69 -21.09 -5.23
CA SER A 366 -43.75 -22.28 -4.38
C SER A 366 -44.92 -23.18 -4.78
N ALA A 367 -44.65 -24.46 -4.99
CA ALA A 367 -45.65 -25.50 -5.11
C ALA A 367 -46.12 -25.94 -3.70
N SER A 368 -47.43 -26.01 -3.49
CA SER A 368 -48.06 -26.78 -2.40
C SER A 368 -49.47 -27.20 -2.82
N ALA A 369 -49.79 -28.46 -2.52
CA ALA A 369 -50.90 -29.25 -3.02
C ALA A 369 -52.19 -29.16 -2.18
N ALA A 370 -53.33 -29.44 -2.81
CA ALA A 370 -54.54 -30.06 -2.23
C ALA A 370 -55.43 -30.54 -3.40
N SER A 371 -55.51 -31.84 -3.72
CA SER A 371 -56.32 -32.91 -3.13
C SER A 371 -57.72 -33.08 -3.74
N SER A 372 -57.89 -34.25 -4.38
CA SER A 372 -59.08 -35.10 -4.49
C SER A 372 -60.30 -34.67 -5.33
N ARG A 373 -60.55 -35.41 -6.42
CA ARG A 373 -61.84 -36.11 -6.62
C ARG A 373 -61.70 -37.28 -7.62
N ALA A 374 -62.44 -38.34 -7.33
CA ALA A 374 -62.27 -39.71 -7.85
C ALA A 374 -63.32 -40.13 -8.90
N LEU A 375 -63.16 -41.37 -9.40
CA LEU A 375 -64.03 -42.23 -10.25
C LEU A 375 -63.97 -41.95 -11.78
N LYS A 376 -63.83 -42.92 -12.70
CA LYS A 376 -64.07 -44.39 -12.77
C LYS A 376 -63.29 -45.03 -13.96
N PRO A 377 -63.27 -46.38 -14.13
CA PRO A 377 -62.32 -47.10 -14.99
C PRO A 377 -62.87 -47.69 -16.32
N ARG A 378 -61.95 -47.83 -17.32
CA ARG A 378 -61.81 -48.85 -18.43
C ARG A 378 -63.00 -49.13 -19.39
N PRO A 379 -62.83 -49.83 -20.55
CA PRO A 379 -61.72 -50.66 -21.08
C PRO A 379 -61.25 -50.30 -22.53
N GLY A 380 -60.08 -50.78 -23.01
CA GLY A 380 -59.91 -51.90 -23.99
C GLY A 380 -60.31 -51.48 -25.43
N THR A 381 -59.52 -51.61 -26.49
CA THR A 381 -58.94 -52.84 -27.07
C THR A 381 -58.04 -52.51 -28.28
N ARG A 382 -57.08 -53.42 -28.50
CA ARG A 382 -56.37 -53.80 -29.74
C ARG A 382 -55.30 -52.89 -30.32
#